data_AF-A0A7G6A3V1-F1
#
_entry.id   AF-A0A7G6A3V1-F1
#
_cell.length_a   1.000
_cell.length_b   1.000
_cell.length_c   1.000
_cell.angle_alpha   90.00
_cell.angle_beta   90.00
_cell.angle_gamma   90.00
#
_symmetry.space_group_name_H-M   'P 1'
#
loop_
_entity.id
_entity.type
_entity.pdbx_description
1 polymer ?
#
loop_
_entity_poly.entity_id
_entity_poly.type
_entity_poly.pdbx_seq_one_letter_code
_entity_poly.pdbx_strand_id
1 'polypeptide(L)'
;MPDGPSGSAGHILSSRWRALRDRFSRDFLRSTLRIGVSARIYHPEPGATGLRSKNLQYLEESIAQWVMSRDVLVFMIPTVNANGLLHPSNITLRHYARHLDGLVLQGGADVSPHTYSETPTRPEWNGDRARDVYELELLHEFVEAGKPVLGVCRGCQLINVAFGGSLYQDVATNVPEAMAHVHTDYDAHRHAIEFPPGSSLARMFPRAGRPIVNSIHHQAVKELGRDIRVEAVSHPDGIVEAIRYQRAKFVMGLQWHPEFHRAGGTDLLDCTPVLDEFLRAARETRL
;
A
#
# COMPACT_ATOMS: atom_id res chain seq x y z
N MET A 1 69.24 -13.75 11.12
CA MET A 1 68.92 -12.97 12.33
C MET A 1 69.50 -11.57 12.14
N PRO A 2 68.70 -10.49 12.15
CA PRO A 2 67.40 -10.38 12.83
C PRO A 2 66.19 -10.20 11.89
N ASP A 3 65.09 -10.83 12.27
CA ASP A 3 63.75 -10.65 11.72
C ASP A 3 63.05 -9.44 12.37
N GLY A 4 62.49 -8.55 11.56
CA GLY A 4 61.68 -7.42 12.03
C GLY A 4 60.19 -7.77 12.08
N PRO A 5 59.45 -7.46 13.17
CA PRO A 5 58.03 -7.77 13.28
C PRO A 5 57.19 -6.65 12.64
N SER A 6 56.88 -6.76 11.35
CA SER A 6 56.00 -5.78 10.65
C SER A 6 54.69 -6.38 10.12
N GLY A 7 54.37 -7.65 10.42
CA GLY A 7 53.19 -8.33 9.88
C GLY A 7 51.89 -8.23 10.70
N SER A 8 51.94 -7.87 12.00
CA SER A 8 50.74 -8.02 12.86
C SER A 8 49.83 -6.79 12.92
N ALA A 9 50.36 -5.57 12.69
CA ALA A 9 49.58 -4.33 12.80
C ALA A 9 48.52 -4.19 11.69
N GLY A 10 48.85 -4.55 10.44
CA GLY A 10 47.91 -4.47 9.31
C GLY A 10 46.74 -5.45 9.38
N HIS A 11 46.95 -6.63 9.99
CA HIS A 11 45.91 -7.63 10.18
C HIS A 11 44.90 -7.25 11.28
N ILE A 12 45.35 -6.60 12.35
CA ILE A 12 44.49 -6.17 13.48
C ILE A 12 43.63 -4.96 13.08
N LEU A 13 44.18 -4.03 12.31
CA LEU A 13 43.41 -2.90 11.76
C LEU A 13 42.34 -3.40 10.78
N SER A 14 42.68 -4.26 9.82
CA SER A 14 41.71 -4.76 8.82
C SER A 14 40.62 -5.67 9.40
N SER A 15 40.87 -6.38 10.51
CA SER A 15 39.87 -7.21 11.19
C SER A 15 38.89 -6.36 12.01
N ARG A 16 39.37 -5.30 12.67
CA ARG A 16 38.52 -4.32 13.36
C ARG A 16 37.62 -3.54 12.41
N TRP A 17 38.14 -3.14 11.24
CA TRP A 17 37.34 -2.50 10.20
C TRP A 17 36.26 -3.42 9.63
N ARG A 18 36.57 -4.70 9.39
CA ARG A 18 35.57 -5.71 8.98
C ARG A 18 34.52 -5.94 10.07
N ALA A 19 34.92 -6.10 11.32
CA ALA A 19 34.00 -6.29 12.44
C ALA A 19 33.08 -5.08 12.67
N LEU A 20 33.62 -3.85 12.52
CA LEU A 20 32.84 -2.62 12.56
C LEU A 20 31.87 -2.52 11.39
N ARG A 21 32.31 -2.85 10.17
CA ARG A 21 31.45 -2.88 8.98
C ARG A 21 30.33 -3.92 9.13
N ASP A 22 30.66 -5.13 9.58
CA ASP A 22 29.69 -6.20 9.78
C ASP A 22 28.73 -5.90 10.94
N ARG A 23 29.17 -5.16 11.96
CA ARG A 23 28.31 -4.68 13.05
C ARG A 23 27.38 -3.57 12.57
N PHE A 24 27.91 -2.59 11.84
CA PHE A 24 27.11 -1.51 11.25
C PHE A 24 26.10 -2.04 10.22
N SER A 25 26.50 -2.97 9.36
CA SER A 25 25.59 -3.67 8.43
C SER A 25 24.54 -4.50 9.18
N ARG A 26 24.90 -5.16 10.29
CA ARG A 26 23.92 -5.88 11.14
C ARG A 26 22.96 -4.94 11.86
N ASP A 27 23.43 -3.83 12.39
CA ASP A 27 22.60 -2.85 13.10
C ASP A 27 21.68 -2.08 12.12
N PHE A 28 22.16 -1.79 10.91
CA PHE A 28 21.36 -1.23 9.82
C PHE A 28 20.25 -2.20 9.37
N LEU A 29 20.59 -3.49 9.17
CA LEU A 29 19.63 -4.54 8.82
C LEU A 29 18.65 -4.87 9.95
N ARG A 30 19.00 -4.58 11.21
CA ARG A 30 18.17 -4.81 12.40
C ARG A 30 17.36 -3.59 12.83
N SER A 31 17.55 -2.42 12.22
CA SER A 31 16.78 -1.24 12.59
C SER A 31 15.31 -1.43 12.22
N THR A 32 14.45 -1.42 13.24
CA THR A 32 13.00 -1.55 13.07
C THR A 32 12.48 -0.48 12.12
N LEU A 33 11.73 -0.88 11.10
CA LEU A 33 11.12 0.05 10.14
C LEU A 33 9.88 0.69 10.74
N ARG A 34 9.67 1.96 10.44
CA ARG A 34 8.49 2.74 10.86
C ARG A 34 7.57 2.89 9.66
N ILE A 35 6.51 2.09 9.59
CA ILE A 35 5.60 2.10 8.46
C ILE A 35 4.33 2.87 8.85
N GLY A 36 4.00 3.88 8.06
CA GLY A 36 2.74 4.60 8.18
C GLY A 36 1.60 3.82 7.54
N VAL A 37 0.46 3.76 8.19
CA VAL A 37 -0.80 3.28 7.58
C VAL A 37 -1.82 4.42 7.65
N SER A 38 -2.37 4.82 6.51
CA SER A 38 -3.38 5.88 6.47
C SER A 38 -4.63 5.47 7.25
N ALA A 39 -5.28 6.38 7.96
CA ALA A 39 -6.50 6.06 8.70
C ALA A 39 -7.74 5.97 7.79
N ARG A 40 -8.69 5.10 8.17
CA ARG A 40 -10.07 5.16 7.66
C ARG A 40 -10.85 6.20 8.44
N ILE A 41 -11.87 6.76 7.80
CA ILE A 41 -12.83 7.66 8.43
C ILE A 41 -14.17 6.95 8.55
N TYR A 42 -14.74 6.97 9.74
CA TYR A 42 -16.14 6.66 9.96
C TYR A 42 -16.87 7.99 10.17
N HIS A 43 -17.82 8.27 9.28
CA HIS A 43 -18.65 9.46 9.36
C HIS A 43 -19.85 9.22 10.29
N PRO A 44 -20.27 10.26 11.03
CA PRO A 44 -21.37 10.14 11.98
C PRO A 44 -22.68 9.81 11.28
N GLU A 45 -23.43 8.87 11.88
CA GLU A 45 -24.74 8.50 11.38
C GLU A 45 -25.82 9.49 11.87
N PRO A 46 -26.74 9.93 10.99
CA PRO A 46 -27.83 10.82 11.38
C PRO A 46 -28.67 10.22 12.52
N GLY A 47 -28.85 10.99 13.60
CA GLY A 47 -29.64 10.58 14.76
C GLY A 47 -28.97 9.58 15.70
N ALA A 48 -27.74 9.15 15.42
CA ALA A 48 -27.00 8.27 16.32
C ALA A 48 -26.50 9.02 17.58
N THR A 49 -26.19 8.26 18.64
CA THR A 49 -25.56 8.76 19.88
C THR A 49 -24.24 8.03 20.14
N GLY A 50 -23.45 8.53 21.09
CA GLY A 50 -22.16 7.92 21.44
C GLY A 50 -21.11 8.02 20.32
N LEU A 51 -20.35 6.95 20.11
CA LEU A 51 -19.28 6.91 19.10
C LEU A 51 -19.81 7.07 17.66
N ARG A 52 -21.00 6.53 17.39
CA ARG A 52 -21.64 6.58 16.06
C ARG A 52 -22.07 8.00 15.65
N SER A 53 -22.06 8.96 16.58
CA SER A 53 -22.36 10.38 16.30
C SER A 53 -21.12 11.25 16.12
N LYS A 54 -19.93 10.65 16.08
CA LYS A 54 -18.65 11.35 15.93
C LYS A 54 -17.97 10.97 14.62
N ASN A 55 -17.12 11.87 14.12
CA ASN A 55 -16.12 11.48 13.13
C ASN A 55 -15.05 10.67 13.84
N LEU A 56 -14.96 9.38 13.54
CA LEU A 56 -13.94 8.50 14.09
C LEU A 56 -12.88 8.23 13.03
N GLN A 57 -11.66 8.05 13.49
CA GLN A 57 -10.58 7.57 12.66
C GLN A 57 -10.09 6.25 13.22
N TYR A 58 -9.91 5.27 12.35
CA TYR A 58 -9.59 3.92 12.77
C TYR A 58 -8.62 3.24 11.80
N LEU A 59 -7.88 2.29 12.35
CA LEU A 59 -6.99 1.39 11.64
C LEU A 59 -7.59 -0.01 11.74
N GLU A 60 -7.75 -0.69 10.61
CA GLU A 60 -8.20 -2.08 10.64
C GLU A 60 -7.11 -2.97 11.24
N GLU A 61 -7.50 -3.90 12.11
CA GLU A 61 -6.57 -4.80 12.79
C GLU A 61 -5.82 -5.70 11.78
N SER A 62 -6.51 -6.20 10.77
CA SER A 62 -5.95 -7.12 9.76
C SER A 62 -4.75 -6.50 9.03
N ILE A 63 -4.89 -5.30 8.48
CA ILE A 63 -3.82 -4.61 7.73
C ILE A 63 -2.65 -4.27 8.66
N ALA A 64 -2.93 -3.86 9.90
CA ALA A 64 -1.88 -3.58 10.88
C ALA A 64 -1.08 -4.85 11.21
N GLN A 65 -1.77 -5.96 11.51
CA GLN A 65 -1.13 -7.24 11.81
C GLN A 65 -0.36 -7.81 10.62
N TRP A 66 -0.91 -7.70 9.41
CA TRP A 66 -0.25 -8.14 8.19
C TRP A 66 1.08 -7.42 7.98
N VAL A 67 1.09 -6.09 8.10
CA VAL A 67 2.31 -5.29 7.99
C VAL A 67 3.28 -5.64 9.12
N MET A 68 2.79 -5.73 10.37
CA MET A 68 3.59 -6.07 11.56
C MET A 68 4.21 -7.47 11.53
N SER A 69 3.78 -8.36 10.64
CA SER A 69 4.33 -9.72 10.51
C SER A 69 5.82 -9.80 10.17
N ARG A 70 6.44 -8.67 9.79
CA ARG A 70 7.86 -8.55 9.37
C ARG A 70 8.70 -7.60 10.24
N ASP A 71 8.47 -7.62 11.55
CA ASP A 71 9.24 -6.85 12.54
C ASP A 71 9.25 -5.33 12.26
N VAL A 72 8.08 -4.78 12.00
CA VAL A 72 7.90 -3.34 11.73
C VAL A 72 7.05 -2.69 12.82
N LEU A 73 7.34 -1.42 13.09
CA LEU A 73 6.48 -0.57 13.92
C LEU A 73 5.49 0.14 13.01
N VAL A 74 4.21 -0.18 13.18
CA VAL A 74 3.11 0.46 12.46
C VAL A 74 2.67 1.74 13.20
N PHE A 75 2.50 2.81 12.44
CA PHE A 75 1.97 4.09 12.91
C PHE A 75 0.71 4.41 12.12
N MET A 76 -0.43 4.56 12.80
CA MET A 76 -1.62 5.14 12.17
C MET A 76 -1.34 6.62 11.86
N ILE A 77 -1.51 7.02 10.61
CA ILE A 77 -1.47 8.42 10.19
C ILE A 77 -2.90 8.94 10.20
N PRO A 78 -3.28 9.79 11.16
CA PRO A 78 -4.63 10.34 11.21
C PRO A 78 -4.86 11.28 10.03
N THR A 79 -6.06 11.27 9.45
CA THR A 79 -6.54 12.29 8.54
C THR A 79 -6.79 13.59 9.30
N VAL A 80 -6.16 14.69 8.87
CA VAL A 80 -6.40 15.99 9.48
C VAL A 80 -7.55 16.66 8.72
N ASN A 81 -8.67 16.86 9.41
CA ASN A 81 -9.76 17.66 8.84
C ASN A 81 -9.37 19.14 8.95
N ALA A 82 -9.12 19.79 7.80
CA ALA A 82 -8.81 21.22 7.74
C ALA A 82 -9.93 22.12 8.29
N ASN A 83 -11.15 21.58 8.44
CA ASN A 83 -12.31 22.30 8.98
C ASN A 83 -12.58 22.00 10.46
N GLY A 84 -11.63 21.39 11.17
CA GLY A 84 -11.77 21.09 12.60
C GLY A 84 -11.73 22.34 13.49
N LEU A 85 -12.35 22.25 14.67
CA LEU A 85 -12.40 23.31 15.69
C LEU A 85 -11.05 23.58 16.40
N LEU A 86 -10.01 22.82 16.07
CA LEU A 86 -8.71 22.86 16.75
C LEU A 86 -7.67 23.61 15.92
N HIS A 87 -6.74 24.29 16.61
CA HIS A 87 -5.67 25.08 15.99
C HIS A 87 -4.87 24.25 14.98
N PRO A 88 -4.51 24.82 13.81
CA PRO A 88 -3.63 24.17 12.86
C PRO A 88 -2.28 23.86 13.52
N SER A 89 -1.85 22.61 13.43
CA SER A 89 -0.49 22.20 13.80
C SER A 89 0.49 22.63 12.70
N ASN A 90 1.73 22.96 13.06
CA ASN A 90 2.81 23.15 12.07
C ASN A 90 3.27 21.81 11.44
N ILE A 91 2.73 20.67 11.91
CA ILE A 91 2.99 19.35 11.35
C ILE A 91 2.21 19.18 10.04
N THR A 92 2.92 19.31 8.92
CA THR A 92 2.46 18.98 7.57
C THR A 92 2.69 17.50 7.21
N LEU A 93 2.09 17.04 6.09
CA LEU A 93 2.24 15.66 5.60
C LEU A 93 3.67 15.27 5.24
N ARG A 94 4.48 16.26 4.83
CA ARG A 94 5.92 16.12 4.64
C ARG A 94 6.64 15.60 5.89
N HIS A 95 6.17 15.95 7.10
CA HIS A 95 6.79 15.45 8.32
C HIS A 95 6.57 13.95 8.50
N TYR A 96 5.41 13.42 8.11
CA TYR A 96 5.19 11.97 8.11
C TYR A 96 6.17 11.26 7.17
N ALA A 97 6.30 11.74 5.92
CA ALA A 97 7.26 11.18 4.96
C ALA A 97 8.73 11.27 5.43
N ARG A 98 9.07 12.29 6.22
CA ARG A 98 10.42 12.42 6.82
C ARG A 98 10.69 11.41 7.94
N HIS A 99 9.68 11.10 8.76
CA HIS A 99 9.86 10.30 9.98
C HIS A 99 9.50 8.82 9.82
N LEU A 100 8.84 8.47 8.72
CA LEU A 100 8.41 7.12 8.38
C LEU A 100 9.21 6.59 7.18
N ASP A 101 9.39 5.28 7.15
CA ASP A 101 10.22 4.56 6.17
C ASP A 101 9.41 4.10 4.95
N GLY A 102 8.08 4.12 5.03
CA GLY A 102 7.17 3.75 3.95
C GLY A 102 5.71 4.00 4.33
N LEU A 103 4.83 3.95 3.34
CA LEU A 103 3.39 4.19 3.48
C LEU A 103 2.58 3.01 2.98
N VAL A 104 1.55 2.64 3.74
CA VAL A 104 0.49 1.73 3.31
C VAL A 104 -0.83 2.51 3.27
N LEU A 105 -1.49 2.50 2.11
CA LEU A 105 -2.82 3.02 1.91
C LEU A 105 -3.81 1.87 2.03
N GLN A 106 -4.56 1.82 3.13
CA GLN A 106 -5.51 0.72 3.36
C GLN A 106 -6.80 0.88 2.55
N GLY A 107 -7.56 -0.22 2.44
CA GLY A 107 -8.90 -0.22 1.82
C GLY A 107 -9.91 0.70 2.52
N GLY A 108 -11.17 0.64 2.09
CA GLY A 108 -12.30 1.34 2.73
C GLY A 108 -13.28 1.90 1.69
N ALA A 109 -14.05 2.92 2.08
CA ALA A 109 -15.09 3.53 1.25
C ALA A 109 -14.58 4.06 -0.09
N ASP A 110 -15.42 4.03 -1.11
CA ASP A 110 -15.15 4.43 -2.50
C ASP A 110 -14.32 5.72 -2.64
N VAL A 111 -13.47 5.75 -3.67
CA VAL A 111 -12.84 7.00 -4.10
C VAL A 111 -13.91 7.86 -4.77
N SER A 112 -14.02 9.11 -4.36
CA SER A 112 -15.01 10.03 -4.91
C SER A 112 -14.77 10.27 -6.40
N PRO A 113 -15.81 10.16 -7.25
CA PRO A 113 -15.72 10.49 -8.67
C PRO A 113 -15.16 11.87 -8.97
N HIS A 114 -15.46 12.85 -8.10
CA HIS A 114 -14.93 14.21 -8.21
C HIS A 114 -13.40 14.28 -8.13
N THR A 115 -12.76 13.29 -7.49
CA THR A 115 -11.30 13.22 -7.32
C THR A 115 -10.60 12.90 -8.66
N TYR A 116 -11.28 12.23 -9.59
CA TYR A 116 -10.80 11.97 -10.96
C TYR A 116 -11.64 12.67 -12.02
N SER A 117 -12.22 13.83 -11.68
CA SER A 117 -12.96 14.72 -12.59
C SER A 117 -14.21 14.12 -13.23
N GLU A 118 -14.86 13.15 -12.56
CA GLU A 118 -16.16 12.63 -12.94
C GLU A 118 -17.26 13.02 -11.93
N THR A 119 -18.51 12.87 -12.32
CA THR A 119 -19.68 13.06 -11.44
C THR A 119 -20.17 11.69 -10.96
N PRO A 120 -20.61 11.55 -9.70
CA PRO A 120 -21.22 10.31 -9.24
C PRO A 120 -22.44 9.93 -10.09
N THR A 121 -22.41 8.71 -10.61
CA THR A 121 -23.52 8.12 -11.38
C THR A 121 -24.69 7.74 -10.49
N ARG A 122 -24.43 7.55 -9.18
CA ARG A 122 -25.44 7.34 -8.15
C ARG A 122 -25.08 8.06 -6.85
N PRO A 123 -26.06 8.54 -6.06
CA PRO A 123 -25.80 9.24 -4.80
C PRO A 123 -24.99 8.43 -3.77
N GLU A 124 -25.20 7.12 -3.72
CA GLU A 124 -24.50 6.21 -2.80
C GLU A 124 -23.01 6.04 -3.13
N TRP A 125 -22.58 6.33 -4.37
CA TRP A 125 -21.18 6.21 -4.83
C TRP A 125 -20.45 7.55 -4.82
N ASN A 126 -20.86 8.46 -3.94
CA ASN A 126 -20.22 9.77 -3.83
C ASN A 126 -18.78 9.69 -3.27
N GLY A 127 -18.43 8.59 -2.60
CA GLY A 127 -17.13 8.36 -1.98
C GLY A 127 -16.79 9.32 -0.84
N ASP A 128 -15.57 9.22 -0.34
CA ASP A 128 -15.05 10.09 0.73
C ASP A 128 -13.99 11.05 0.20
N ARG A 129 -14.45 12.16 -0.39
CA ARG A 129 -13.57 13.20 -0.96
C ARG A 129 -12.62 13.81 0.07
N ALA A 130 -13.02 13.89 1.35
CA ALA A 130 -12.18 14.45 2.38
C ALA A 130 -10.97 13.55 2.66
N ARG A 131 -11.21 12.23 2.72
CA ARG A 131 -10.14 11.24 2.80
C ARG A 131 -9.29 11.20 1.54
N ASP A 132 -9.91 11.28 0.36
CA ASP A 132 -9.20 11.26 -0.92
C ASP A 132 -8.14 12.37 -1.00
N VAL A 133 -8.53 13.63 -0.74
CA VAL A 133 -7.62 14.78 -0.83
C VAL A 133 -6.43 14.60 0.12
N TYR A 134 -6.69 14.16 1.34
CA TYR A 134 -5.64 13.94 2.34
C TYR A 134 -4.67 12.84 1.93
N GLU A 135 -5.18 11.68 1.51
CA GLU A 135 -4.32 10.56 1.15
C GLU A 135 -3.60 10.78 -0.20
N LEU A 136 -4.16 11.57 -1.12
CA LEU A 136 -3.46 12.02 -2.33
C LEU A 136 -2.25 12.88 -1.99
N GLU A 137 -2.40 13.85 -1.09
CA GLU A 137 -1.28 14.68 -0.63
C GLU A 137 -0.25 13.85 0.15
N LEU A 138 -0.71 12.89 0.96
CA LEU A 138 0.16 11.96 1.68
C LEU A 138 0.97 11.08 0.72
N LEU A 139 0.31 10.49 -0.29
CA LEU A 139 0.96 9.72 -1.35
C LEU A 139 2.02 10.57 -2.07
N HIS A 140 1.66 11.80 -2.47
CA HIS A 140 2.58 12.73 -3.11
C HIS A 140 3.83 12.97 -2.25
N GLU A 141 3.69 13.31 -0.98
CA GLU A 141 4.83 13.59 -0.10
C GLU A 141 5.74 12.36 0.13
N PHE A 142 5.19 11.15 0.17
CA PHE A 142 6.00 9.93 0.26
C PHE A 142 6.75 9.64 -1.05
N VAL A 143 6.08 9.79 -2.20
CA VAL A 143 6.69 9.58 -3.52
C VAL A 143 7.81 10.60 -3.78
N GLU A 144 7.58 11.88 -3.48
CA GLU A 144 8.59 12.95 -3.59
C GLU A 144 9.79 12.72 -2.67
N ALA A 145 9.56 12.16 -1.47
CA ALA A 145 10.64 11.76 -0.56
C ALA A 145 11.37 10.48 -1.00
N GLY A 146 10.98 9.88 -2.13
CA GLY A 146 11.53 8.62 -2.64
C GLY A 146 11.20 7.40 -1.78
N LYS A 147 10.20 7.50 -0.88
CA LYS A 147 9.78 6.43 0.02
C LYS A 147 8.82 5.49 -0.69
N PRO A 148 8.82 4.18 -0.33
CA PRO A 148 7.92 3.24 -0.95
C PRO A 148 6.48 3.42 -0.49
N VAL A 149 5.54 3.10 -1.38
CA VAL A 149 4.10 3.09 -1.09
C VAL A 149 3.45 1.80 -1.53
N LEU A 150 2.57 1.26 -0.70
CA LEU A 150 1.76 0.08 -0.99
C LEU A 150 0.27 0.42 -0.80
N GLY A 151 -0.54 0.28 -1.85
CA GLY A 151 -1.98 0.49 -1.80
C GLY A 151 -2.75 -0.83 -1.82
N VAL A 152 -3.75 -0.96 -0.96
CA VAL A 152 -4.62 -2.14 -0.88
C VAL A 152 -6.07 -1.74 -1.19
N CYS A 153 -6.71 -2.45 -2.13
CA CYS A 153 -8.06 -2.21 -2.63
C CYS A 153 -8.25 -0.75 -3.04
N ARG A 154 -8.98 0.03 -2.23
CA ARG A 154 -9.11 1.48 -2.40
C ARG A 154 -7.76 2.20 -2.53
N GLY A 155 -6.72 1.77 -1.81
CA GLY A 155 -5.38 2.34 -1.93
C GLY A 155 -4.76 2.15 -3.32
N CYS A 156 -5.05 1.02 -3.99
CA CYS A 156 -4.65 0.78 -5.39
C CYS A 156 -5.32 1.79 -6.33
N GLN A 157 -6.63 1.97 -6.16
CA GLN A 157 -7.43 2.92 -6.94
C GLN A 157 -6.94 4.36 -6.75
N LEU A 158 -6.66 4.75 -5.51
CA LEU A 158 -6.15 6.09 -5.19
C LEU A 158 -4.77 6.35 -5.81
N ILE A 159 -3.87 5.35 -5.81
CA ILE A 159 -2.58 5.45 -6.52
C ILE A 159 -2.83 5.76 -8.00
N ASN A 160 -3.72 5.03 -8.67
CA ASN A 160 -4.03 5.28 -10.08
C ASN A 160 -4.53 6.72 -10.32
N VAL A 161 -5.49 7.17 -9.50
CA VAL A 161 -6.08 8.51 -9.58
C VAL A 161 -5.03 9.60 -9.33
N ALA A 162 -4.11 9.40 -8.37
CA ALA A 162 -3.04 10.36 -8.08
C ALA A 162 -2.13 10.63 -9.29
N PHE A 163 -1.95 9.63 -10.15
CA PHE A 163 -1.18 9.77 -11.38
C PHE A 163 -2.05 10.12 -12.61
N GLY A 164 -3.31 10.50 -12.39
CA GLY A 164 -4.21 11.04 -13.41
C GLY A 164 -5.06 9.98 -14.14
N GLY A 165 -5.19 8.78 -13.58
CA GLY A 165 -6.10 7.76 -14.09
C GLY A 165 -7.55 7.96 -13.62
N SER A 166 -8.45 7.11 -14.12
CA SER A 166 -9.88 7.09 -13.76
C SER A 166 -10.33 5.71 -13.28
N LEU A 167 -11.52 5.62 -12.70
CA LEU A 167 -12.10 4.39 -12.16
C LEU A 167 -13.43 4.07 -12.84
N TYR A 168 -13.76 2.78 -12.91
CA TYR A 168 -15.14 2.35 -13.00
C TYR A 168 -15.78 2.63 -11.65
N GLN A 169 -16.89 3.37 -11.63
CA GLN A 169 -17.63 3.66 -10.40
C GLN A 169 -18.35 2.42 -9.87
N ASP A 170 -18.68 1.50 -10.78
CA ASP A 170 -19.22 0.20 -10.45
C ASP A 170 -19.00 -0.79 -11.61
N VAL A 171 -18.20 -1.82 -11.38
CA VAL A 171 -17.85 -2.84 -12.37
C VAL A 171 -19.09 -3.54 -12.90
N ALA A 172 -20.06 -3.87 -12.03
CA ALA A 172 -21.26 -4.61 -12.42
C ALA A 172 -22.12 -3.85 -13.44
N THR A 173 -22.21 -2.52 -13.32
CA THR A 173 -22.98 -1.67 -14.26
C THR A 173 -22.15 -1.09 -15.39
N ASN A 174 -20.86 -0.82 -15.19
CA ASN A 174 -19.99 -0.23 -16.21
C ASN A 174 -19.35 -1.26 -17.13
N VAL A 175 -19.21 -2.51 -16.68
CA VAL A 175 -18.66 -3.64 -17.44
C VAL A 175 -19.57 -4.87 -17.26
N PRO A 176 -20.74 -4.92 -17.91
CA PRO A 176 -21.76 -5.96 -17.66
C PRO A 176 -21.29 -7.39 -17.92
N GLU A 177 -20.27 -7.57 -18.75
CA GLU A 177 -19.67 -8.86 -19.06
C GLU A 177 -18.64 -9.32 -18.00
N ALA A 178 -18.26 -8.43 -17.08
CA ALA A 178 -17.36 -8.78 -15.98
C ALA A 178 -18.03 -9.75 -15.01
N MET A 179 -17.21 -10.57 -14.36
CA MET A 179 -17.71 -11.38 -13.25
C MET A 179 -18.01 -10.49 -12.03
N ALA A 180 -18.66 -11.05 -11.02
CA ALA A 180 -18.79 -10.35 -9.75
C ALA A 180 -17.41 -10.18 -9.09
N HIS A 181 -17.09 -8.97 -8.66
CA HIS A 181 -15.90 -8.63 -7.84
C HIS A 181 -16.25 -8.28 -6.39
N VAL A 182 -17.55 -8.29 -6.09
CA VAL A 182 -18.08 -8.26 -4.73
C VAL A 182 -19.28 -9.19 -4.69
N HIS A 183 -19.42 -9.95 -3.60
CA HIS A 183 -20.54 -10.87 -3.40
C HIS A 183 -21.12 -10.71 -2.00
N THR A 184 -22.32 -11.25 -1.77
CA THR A 184 -22.96 -11.26 -0.45
C THR A 184 -22.16 -12.05 0.59
N ASP A 185 -21.34 -12.99 0.12
CA ASP A 185 -20.42 -13.76 0.97
C ASP A 185 -19.16 -12.96 1.35
N TYR A 186 -19.07 -11.69 0.91
CA TYR A 186 -18.08 -10.68 1.24
C TYR A 186 -16.66 -11.26 1.28
N ASP A 187 -16.12 -11.48 2.48
CA ASP A 187 -14.77 -11.99 2.71
C ASP A 187 -14.52 -13.40 2.18
N ALA A 188 -15.50 -14.15 1.66
CA ALA A 188 -15.33 -15.48 1.06
C ALA A 188 -15.26 -15.48 -0.48
N HIS A 189 -15.57 -14.36 -1.15
CA HIS A 189 -15.56 -14.30 -2.61
C HIS A 189 -14.13 -14.27 -3.19
N ARG A 190 -13.88 -15.11 -4.21
CA ARG A 190 -12.55 -15.34 -4.81
C ARG A 190 -12.61 -15.35 -6.32
N HIS A 191 -11.52 -14.97 -6.97
CA HIS A 191 -11.33 -15.22 -8.40
C HIS A 191 -9.85 -15.39 -8.76
N ALA A 192 -9.64 -15.87 -9.98
CA ALA A 192 -8.31 -16.00 -10.56
C ALA A 192 -7.79 -14.66 -11.07
N ILE A 193 -6.46 -14.52 -11.04
CA ILE A 193 -5.75 -13.43 -11.70
C ILE A 193 -4.64 -13.99 -12.61
N GLU A 194 -4.18 -13.15 -13.51
CA GLU A 194 -3.07 -13.42 -14.41
C GLU A 194 -2.05 -12.27 -14.33
N PHE A 195 -0.77 -12.62 -14.40
CA PHE A 195 0.31 -11.62 -14.48
C PHE A 195 0.69 -11.39 -15.95
N PRO A 196 0.51 -10.16 -16.48
CA PRO A 196 0.93 -9.86 -17.84
C PRO A 196 2.43 -10.03 -18.06
N PRO A 197 2.89 -10.29 -19.30
CA PRO A 197 4.31 -10.40 -19.62
C PRO A 197 5.13 -9.21 -19.11
N GLY A 198 6.19 -9.50 -18.37
CA GLY A 198 7.11 -8.51 -17.79
C GLY A 198 6.62 -7.84 -16.49
N SER A 199 5.45 -8.22 -15.96
CA SER A 199 5.00 -7.86 -14.62
C SER A 199 6.08 -8.18 -13.57
N SER A 200 6.28 -7.29 -12.60
CA SER A 200 7.13 -7.56 -11.45
C SER A 200 6.54 -8.62 -10.53
N LEU A 201 5.21 -8.73 -10.43
CA LEU A 201 4.55 -9.82 -9.71
C LEU A 201 4.88 -11.18 -10.32
N ALA A 202 4.95 -11.31 -11.65
CA ALA A 202 5.38 -12.56 -12.29
C ALA A 202 6.79 -13.00 -11.84
N ARG A 203 7.70 -12.04 -11.54
CA ARG A 203 9.04 -12.34 -11.02
C ARG A 203 9.04 -12.66 -9.52
N MET A 204 8.15 -12.05 -8.74
CA MET A 204 7.96 -12.37 -7.32
C MET A 204 7.31 -13.74 -7.13
N PHE A 205 6.52 -14.17 -8.12
CA PHE A 205 5.69 -15.38 -8.07
C PHE A 205 5.94 -16.32 -9.27
N PRO A 206 7.18 -16.79 -9.49
CA PRO A 206 7.54 -17.55 -10.69
C PRO A 206 6.83 -18.90 -10.83
N ARG A 207 6.16 -19.38 -9.77
CA ARG A 207 5.45 -20.67 -9.72
C ARG A 207 3.95 -20.54 -9.52
N ALA A 208 3.41 -19.31 -9.50
CA ALA A 208 2.00 -19.10 -9.15
C ALA A 208 1.01 -19.56 -10.22
N GLY A 209 1.46 -19.88 -11.45
CA GLY A 209 0.59 -20.34 -12.52
C GLY A 209 -0.56 -19.36 -12.76
N ARG A 210 -1.78 -19.76 -12.35
CA ARG A 210 -2.96 -18.90 -12.28
C ARG A 210 -3.39 -18.75 -10.81
N PRO A 211 -2.85 -17.77 -10.08
CA PRO A 211 -3.15 -17.60 -8.66
C PRO A 211 -4.59 -17.14 -8.42
N ILE A 212 -5.11 -17.48 -7.23
CA ILE A 212 -6.42 -17.06 -6.75
C ILE A 212 -6.25 -16.00 -5.66
N VAL A 213 -7.10 -14.98 -5.68
CA VAL A 213 -7.14 -13.91 -4.68
C VAL A 213 -8.57 -13.73 -4.15
N ASN A 214 -8.71 -13.05 -3.03
CA ASN A 214 -9.99 -12.57 -2.53
C ASN A 214 -10.44 -11.28 -3.20
N SER A 215 -11.74 -11.02 -3.22
CA SER A 215 -12.29 -9.85 -3.91
C SER A 215 -13.53 -9.33 -3.20
N ILE A 216 -13.46 -8.06 -2.82
CA ILE A 216 -14.53 -7.31 -2.13
C ILE A 216 -14.58 -5.87 -2.63
N HIS A 217 -14.57 -5.69 -3.95
CA HIS A 217 -14.61 -4.36 -4.56
C HIS A 217 -15.63 -4.31 -5.69
N HIS A 218 -16.30 -3.17 -5.78
CA HIS A 218 -17.16 -2.87 -6.92
C HIS A 218 -16.59 -1.75 -7.79
N GLN A 219 -15.67 -0.91 -7.27
CA GLN A 219 -14.85 -0.01 -8.08
C GLN A 219 -13.60 -0.73 -8.60
N ALA A 220 -13.11 -0.30 -9.75
CA ALA A 220 -11.85 -0.79 -10.32
C ALA A 220 -11.19 0.27 -11.22
N VAL A 221 -9.92 0.09 -11.57
CA VAL A 221 -9.23 0.98 -12.51
C VAL A 221 -9.84 0.88 -13.91
N LYS A 222 -10.16 2.04 -14.51
CA LYS A 222 -10.72 2.18 -15.87
C LYS A 222 -9.65 2.65 -16.84
N GLU A 223 -9.09 3.83 -16.63
CA GLU A 223 -7.94 4.35 -17.39
C GLU A 223 -6.73 4.47 -16.46
N LEU A 224 -5.57 4.05 -16.96
CA LEU A 224 -4.33 4.10 -16.20
C LEU A 224 -3.79 5.53 -16.11
N GLY A 225 -3.29 5.88 -14.94
CA GLY A 225 -2.51 7.10 -14.73
C GLY A 225 -1.17 7.06 -15.47
N ARG A 226 -0.51 8.22 -15.54
CA ARG A 226 0.80 8.37 -16.19
C ARG A 226 1.86 7.52 -15.50
N ASP A 227 2.69 6.87 -16.31
CA ASP A 227 3.77 5.98 -15.86
C ASP A 227 3.29 4.83 -14.94
N ILE A 228 2.00 4.49 -14.99
CA ILE A 228 1.42 3.32 -14.33
C ILE A 228 1.40 2.15 -15.29
N ARG A 229 1.82 0.99 -14.78
CA ARG A 229 1.77 -0.28 -15.49
C ARG A 229 0.86 -1.26 -14.77
N VAL A 230 0.11 -2.05 -15.52
CA VAL A 230 -0.65 -3.20 -15.01
C VAL A 230 0.31 -4.32 -14.61
N GLU A 231 0.12 -4.82 -13.39
CA GLU A 231 0.90 -5.90 -12.79
C GLU A 231 0.10 -7.20 -12.67
N ALA A 232 -1.22 -7.12 -12.57
CA ALA A 232 -2.14 -8.24 -12.62
C ALA A 232 -3.50 -7.81 -13.22
N VAL A 233 -4.18 -8.75 -13.86
CA VAL A 233 -5.57 -8.62 -14.29
C VAL A 233 -6.38 -9.82 -13.82
N SER A 234 -7.67 -9.64 -13.60
CA SER A 234 -8.58 -10.73 -13.31
C SER A 234 -8.78 -11.61 -14.54
N HIS A 235 -9.03 -12.90 -14.31
CA HIS A 235 -9.38 -13.84 -15.37
C HIS A 235 -10.82 -14.33 -15.18
N PRO A 236 -11.66 -14.34 -16.23
CA PRO A 236 -11.34 -14.05 -17.64
C PRO A 236 -11.63 -12.62 -18.10
N ASP A 237 -12.19 -11.76 -17.24
CA ASP A 237 -12.77 -10.46 -17.62
C ASP A 237 -11.76 -9.31 -17.75
N GLY A 238 -10.52 -9.49 -17.30
CA GLY A 238 -9.44 -8.54 -17.57
C GLY A 238 -9.48 -7.23 -16.77
N ILE A 239 -10.29 -7.17 -15.71
CA ILE A 239 -10.29 -6.04 -14.77
C ILE A 239 -8.90 -5.92 -14.13
N VAL A 240 -8.41 -4.69 -13.97
CA VAL A 240 -7.07 -4.44 -13.43
C VAL A 240 -7.06 -4.75 -11.94
N GLU A 241 -6.18 -5.69 -11.56
CA GLU A 241 -6.07 -6.21 -10.19
C GLU A 241 -4.82 -5.76 -9.45
N ALA A 242 -3.78 -5.36 -10.19
CA ALA A 242 -2.62 -4.72 -9.58
C ALA A 242 -1.97 -3.74 -10.54
N ILE A 243 -1.37 -2.70 -9.97
CA ILE A 243 -0.66 -1.66 -10.71
C ILE A 243 0.68 -1.34 -10.06
N ARG A 244 1.60 -0.78 -10.85
CA ARG A 244 2.88 -0.26 -10.36
C ARG A 244 3.24 1.04 -11.06
N TYR A 245 3.63 2.04 -10.27
CA TYR A 245 4.21 3.27 -10.78
C TYR A 245 5.69 3.08 -11.08
N GLN A 246 6.09 3.45 -12.29
CA GLN A 246 7.39 3.06 -12.86
C GLN A 246 8.54 4.02 -12.50
N ARG A 247 8.24 5.21 -11.97
CA ARG A 247 9.27 6.23 -11.66
C ARG A 247 9.69 6.27 -10.19
N ALA A 248 9.27 5.28 -9.40
CA ALA A 248 9.70 5.10 -8.02
C ALA A 248 10.26 3.69 -7.82
N LYS A 249 11.10 3.51 -6.78
CA LYS A 249 11.63 2.17 -6.44
C LYS A 249 10.50 1.18 -6.17
N PHE A 250 9.50 1.59 -5.40
CA PHE A 250 8.35 0.78 -5.09
C PHE A 250 7.12 1.65 -4.81
N VAL A 251 6.19 1.68 -5.75
CA VAL A 251 4.84 2.19 -5.54
C VAL A 251 3.91 1.21 -6.25
N MET A 252 3.19 0.41 -5.49
CA MET A 252 2.37 -0.69 -6.00
C MET A 252 0.98 -0.65 -5.39
N GLY A 253 -0.04 -0.92 -6.19
CA GLY A 253 -1.41 -1.13 -5.75
C GLY A 253 -1.84 -2.57 -6.00
N LEU A 254 -2.47 -3.20 -5.02
CA LEU A 254 -3.17 -4.48 -5.15
C LEU A 254 -4.66 -4.23 -4.92
N GLN A 255 -5.53 -4.71 -5.79
CA GLN A 255 -6.98 -4.51 -5.69
C GLN A 255 -7.63 -5.49 -4.70
N TRP A 256 -7.04 -6.68 -4.51
CA TRP A 256 -7.41 -7.63 -3.47
C TRP A 256 -6.86 -7.27 -2.09
N HIS A 257 -7.26 -8.04 -1.06
CA HIS A 257 -6.91 -7.81 0.34
C HIS A 257 -5.96 -8.91 0.88
N PRO A 258 -4.62 -8.76 0.72
CA PRO A 258 -3.65 -9.73 1.21
C PRO A 258 -3.68 -9.93 2.73
N GLU A 259 -4.29 -9.00 3.47
CA GLU A 259 -4.40 -9.02 4.92
C GLU A 259 -5.52 -9.91 5.46
N PHE A 260 -6.41 -10.45 4.61
CA PHE A 260 -7.54 -11.29 5.05
C PHE A 260 -7.21 -12.78 5.14
N HIS A 261 -5.99 -13.18 4.78
CA HIS A 261 -5.59 -14.59 4.87
C HIS A 261 -4.16 -14.73 5.39
N ARG A 262 -3.89 -15.89 5.98
CA ARG A 262 -2.56 -16.17 6.54
C ARG A 262 -1.57 -16.47 5.42
N ALA A 263 -0.32 -16.07 5.64
CA ALA A 263 0.81 -16.51 4.83
C ALA A 263 0.96 -18.04 4.88
N GLY A 264 1.41 -18.64 3.78
CA GLY A 264 1.58 -20.09 3.65
C GLY A 264 0.29 -20.91 3.46
N GLY A 265 -0.87 -20.28 3.31
CA GLY A 265 -2.09 -20.97 2.87
C GLY A 265 -1.97 -21.48 1.43
N THR A 266 -2.67 -22.57 1.09
CA THR A 266 -2.63 -23.18 -0.25
C THR A 266 -3.62 -22.57 -1.22
N ASP A 267 -4.64 -21.87 -0.72
CA ASP A 267 -5.84 -21.55 -1.50
C ASP A 267 -5.77 -20.14 -2.12
N LEU A 268 -5.08 -19.22 -1.47
CA LEU A 268 -4.91 -17.83 -1.93
C LEU A 268 -3.44 -17.50 -2.12
N LEU A 269 -3.18 -16.56 -3.02
CA LEU A 269 -1.84 -16.07 -3.30
C LEU A 269 -1.20 -15.49 -2.04
N ASP A 270 -0.18 -16.16 -1.51
CA ASP A 270 0.62 -15.64 -0.41
C ASP A 270 1.37 -14.37 -0.82
N CYS A 271 0.88 -13.21 -0.40
CA CYS A 271 1.42 -11.91 -0.78
C CYS A 271 2.67 -11.50 0.04
N THR A 272 3.24 -12.42 0.81
CA THR A 272 4.48 -12.21 1.55
C THR A 272 5.63 -11.65 0.69
N PRO A 273 5.89 -12.12 -0.56
CA PRO A 273 6.92 -11.54 -1.41
C PRO A 273 6.70 -10.06 -1.77
N VAL A 274 5.44 -9.61 -1.86
CA VAL A 274 5.12 -8.19 -2.11
C VAL A 274 5.47 -7.35 -0.88
N LEU A 275 5.10 -7.82 0.31
CA LEU A 275 5.45 -7.15 1.56
C LEU A 275 6.98 -7.09 1.75
N ASP A 276 7.69 -8.19 1.46
CA ASP A 276 9.15 -8.24 1.55
C ASP A 276 9.82 -7.25 0.60
N GLU A 277 9.31 -7.13 -0.63
CA GLU A 277 9.81 -6.15 -1.60
C GLU A 277 9.55 -4.70 -1.14
N PHE A 278 8.35 -4.40 -0.64
CA PHE A 278 8.00 -3.10 -0.07
C PHE A 278 8.95 -2.72 1.08
N LEU A 279 9.17 -3.63 2.03
CA LEU A 279 10.04 -3.40 3.19
C LEU A 279 11.52 -3.33 2.83
N ARG A 280 11.95 -4.07 1.80
CA ARG A 280 13.29 -3.92 1.22
C ARG A 280 13.47 -2.51 0.66
N ALA A 281 12.52 -2.02 -0.12
CA ALA A 281 12.54 -0.65 -0.63
C ALA A 281 12.54 0.39 0.50
N ALA A 282 11.82 0.14 1.60
CA ALA A 282 11.80 1.02 2.77
C ALA A 282 13.18 1.11 3.44
N ARG A 283 13.87 -0.03 3.61
CA ARG A 283 15.25 -0.05 4.14
C ARG A 283 16.22 0.69 3.24
N GLU A 284 16.11 0.54 1.92
CA GLU A 284 17.02 1.17 0.96
C GLU A 284 16.82 2.69 0.80
N THR A 285 15.66 3.21 1.20
CA THR A 285 15.30 4.63 1.08
C THR A 285 15.27 5.33 2.44
N ARG A 286 15.64 4.60 3.51
CA ARG A 286 15.85 5.14 4.84
C ARG A 286 17.06 6.07 4.82
N LEU A 287 16.82 7.32 5.19
CA LEU A 287 17.82 8.37 5.33
C LEU A 287 18.37 8.38 6.76
#